data_AF-A0A8T7L716-F1
#
_entry.id   AF-A0A8T7L716-F1
#
_cell.length_a   1.000
_cell.length_b   1.000
_cell.length_c   1.000
_cell.angle_alpha   90.00
_cell.angle_beta   90.00
_cell.angle_gamma   90.00
#
_symmetry.space_group_name_H-M   'P 1'
#
loop_
_entity.id
_entity.type
_entity.pdbx_description
1 polymer ?
#
loop_
_entity_poly.entity_id
_entity_poly.type
_entity_poly.pdbx_seq_one_letter_code
_entity_poly.pdbx_strand_id
1 'polypeptide(L)' 'MNLDHLSDKHLHTVERLAQELRLVMRKNNVKDAAFLEALYQLELEAGKVRRERFDATNAEYLGY' A
#
# COMPACT_ATOMS: atom_id res chain seq x y z
N MET A 1 -10.54 0.56 1.06
CA MET A 1 -10.59 -0.59 2.01
C MET A 1 -10.41 -0.07 3.43
N ASN A 2 -10.84 -0.80 4.47
CA ASN A 2 -10.60 -0.37 5.87
C ASN A 2 -9.22 -0.88 6.35
N LEU A 3 -8.20 -0.01 6.28
CA LEU A 3 -6.83 -0.30 6.70
C LEU A 3 -6.43 0.44 7.99
N ASP A 4 -7.35 1.23 8.56
CA ASP A 4 -7.10 2.14 9.67
C ASP A 4 -6.77 1.43 10.99
N HIS A 5 -7.10 0.14 11.09
CA HIS A 5 -6.84 -0.68 12.27
C HIS A 5 -5.53 -1.48 12.19
N LEU A 6 -4.84 -1.48 11.05
CA LEU A 6 -3.55 -2.18 10.91
C LEU A 6 -2.44 -1.39 11.58
N SER A 7 -1.42 -2.06 12.14
CA SER A 7 -0.20 -1.38 12.59
C SER A 7 0.64 -0.94 11.39
N ASP A 8 1.54 0.03 11.58
CA ASP A 8 2.42 0.51 10.48
C ASP A 8 3.30 -0.61 9.92
N LYS A 9 3.74 -1.54 10.78
CA LYS A 9 4.47 -2.74 10.35
C LYS A 9 3.62 -3.62 9.43
N HIS A 10 2.33 -3.78 9.72
CA HIS A 10 1.41 -4.53 8.88
C HIS A 10 1.12 -3.79 7.58
N LEU A 11 0.93 -2.47 7.61
CA LEU A 11 0.76 -1.64 6.41
C LEU A 11 1.96 -1.77 5.46
N HIS A 12 3.18 -1.65 5.99
CA HIS A 12 4.39 -1.82 5.20
C HIS A 12 4.52 -3.24 4.63
N THR A 13 4.13 -4.26 5.40
CA THR A 13 4.14 -5.65 4.93
C THR A 13 3.15 -5.86 3.79
N VAL A 14 1.95 -5.28 3.89
CA VAL A 14 0.92 -5.34 2.83
C VAL A 14 1.40 -4.65 1.56
N GLU A 15 1.98 -3.44 1.68
CA GLU A 15 2.58 -2.69 0.56
C GLU A 15 3.62 -3.53 -0.18
N ARG A 16 4.58 -4.12 0.57
CA ARG A 16 5.62 -5.00 0.00
C ARG A 16 5.05 -6.24 -0.69
N LEU A 17 4.13 -6.95 -0.03
CA LEU A 17 3.57 -8.19 -0.58
C LEU A 17 2.70 -7.94 -1.83
N ALA A 18 1.93 -6.84 -1.85
CA ALA A 18 1.17 -6.44 -3.02
C ALA A 18 2.08 -6.16 -4.22
N GLN A 19 3.19 -5.46 -4.00
CA GLN A 19 4.18 -5.18 -5.03
C GLN A 19 4.87 -6.47 -5.52
N GLU A 20 5.31 -7.34 -4.61
CA GLU A 20 5.94 -8.63 -4.94
C GLU A 20 5.00 -9.52 -5.77
N LEU A 21 3.73 -9.60 -5.38
CA LEU A 21 2.73 -10.38 -6.10
C LEU A 21 2.50 -9.83 -7.51
N ARG A 22 2.39 -8.51 -7.68
CA ARG A 22 2.29 -7.87 -9.01
C ARG A 22 3.50 -8.19 -9.89
N LEU A 23 4.71 -8.18 -9.33
CA LEU A 23 5.93 -8.54 -10.05
C LEU A 23 5.94 -10.01 -10.48
N VAL A 24 5.55 -10.92 -9.58
CA VAL A 24 5.44 -12.36 -9.88
C VAL A 24 4.39 -12.59 -10.97
N MET A 25 3.24 -11.93 -10.90
CA MET A 25 2.20 -12.03 -11.92
C MET A 25 2.69 -11.52 -13.28
N ARG A 26 3.38 -10.37 -13.31
CA ARG A 26 3.99 -9.83 -14.53
C ARG A 26 5.01 -10.81 -15.12
N LYS A 27 5.88 -11.39 -14.29
CA LYS A 27 6.89 -12.38 -14.72
C LYS A 27 6.26 -13.63 -15.33
N ASN A 28 5.12 -14.07 -14.80
CA ASN A 28 4.39 -15.25 -15.27
C ASN A 28 3.34 -14.94 -16.35
N ASN A 29 3.29 -13.70 -16.85
CA ASN A 29 2.33 -13.26 -17.88
C ASN A 29 0.87 -13.54 -17.49
N VAL A 30 0.54 -13.43 -16.20
CA VAL A 30 -0.83 -13.60 -15.71
C VAL A 30 -1.64 -12.38 -16.15
N LYS A 31 -2.63 -12.61 -17.01
CA LYS A 31 -3.48 -11.56 -17.59
C LYS A 31 -4.81 -11.47 -16.84
N ASP A 32 -4.74 -11.05 -15.59
CA ASP A 32 -5.94 -10.68 -14.82
C ASP A 32 -5.87 -9.19 -14.50
N ALA A 33 -6.46 -8.39 -15.38
CA ALA A 33 -6.42 -6.92 -15.27
C ALA A 33 -7.16 -6.41 -14.03
N ALA A 34 -8.29 -7.05 -13.67
CA ALA A 34 -9.08 -6.64 -12.51
C ALA A 34 -8.32 -6.91 -11.21
N PHE A 35 -7.66 -8.07 -11.11
CA PHE A 35 -6.87 -8.40 -9.94
C PHE A 35 -5.60 -7.55 -9.83
N LEU A 36 -4.92 -7.26 -10.95
CA LEU A 36 -3.77 -6.35 -10.95
C LEU A 36 -4.15 -4.93 -10.52
N GLU A 37 -5.31 -4.44 -10.94
CA GLU A 37 -5.84 -3.16 -10.50
C GLU A 37 -6.17 -3.18 -9.00
N ALA A 38 -6.82 -4.23 -8.51
CA ALA A 38 -7.10 -4.39 -7.08
C ALA A 38 -5.82 -4.39 -6.23
N LEU A 39 -4.75 -5.06 -6.68
CA LEU A 39 -3.45 -5.05 -6.00
C LEU A 39 -2.80 -3.66 -6.02
N TYR A 40 -2.93 -2.94 -7.13
CA TYR A 40 -2.42 -1.57 -7.23
C TYR A 40 -3.17 -0.62 -6.28
N GLN A 41 -4.50 -0.71 -6.21
CA GLN A 41 -5.29 0.09 -5.28
C GLN A 41 -4.96 -0.24 -3.82
N LEU A 42 -4.75 -1.52 -3.49
CA LEU A 42 -4.33 -1.93 -2.15
C LEU A 42 -2.96 -1.34 -1.75
N GLU A 43 -1.99 -1.36 -2.67
CA GLU A 43 -0.66 -0.76 -2.47
C GLU A 43 -0.78 0.76 -2.21
N LEU A 44 -1.56 1.46 -3.04
CA LEU A 44 -1.79 2.90 -2.91
C LEU A 44 -2.46 3.28 -1.59
N GLU A 45 -3.53 2.57 -1.22
CA GLU A 45 -4.25 2.84 0.03
C GLU A 45 -3.36 2.57 1.25
N ALA A 46 -2.62 1.47 1.27
CA ALA A 46 -1.69 1.16 2.37
C ALA A 46 -0.59 2.22 2.53
N GLY A 47 -0.01 2.67 1.41
CA GLY A 47 0.99 3.74 1.40
C GLY A 47 0.42 5.11 1.77
N LYS A 48 -0.84 5.37 1.44
CA LYS A 48 -1.55 6.60 1.85
C LYS A 48 -1.76 6.64 3.36
N VAL A 49 -2.34 5.58 3.95
CA VAL A 49 -2.58 5.51 5.40
C VAL A 49 -1.26 5.61 6.18
N ARG A 50 -0.20 4.97 5.69
CA ARG A 50 1.13 5.07 6.32
C ARG A 50 1.68 6.50 6.31
N ARG A 51 1.53 7.24 5.22
CA ARG A 51 1.95 8.65 5.11
C ARG A 51 1.11 9.56 6.00
N GLU A 52 -0.21 9.42 5.95
CA GLU A 52 -1.14 10.21 6.78
C GLU A 52 -0.85 10.03 8.27
N ARG A 53 -0.52 8.81 8.70
CA ARG A 53 -0.10 8.55 10.09
C ARG A 53 1.24 9.19 10.41
N PHE A 54 2.22 9.05 9.53
CA PHE A 54 3.53 9.67 9.73
C PHE A 54 3.39 11.20 9.90
N ASP A 55 2.65 11.85 9.02
CA ASP A 55 2.37 13.29 9.06
C ASP A 55 1.57 13.68 10.32
N ALA A 56 0.60 12.85 10.74
CA ALA A 56 -0.15 13.06 11.97
C ALA A 56 0.71 12.91 13.24
N THR A 57 1.74 12.07 13.21
CA THR A 57 2.65 11.86 14.35
C THR A 57 3.78 12.89 14.36
N ASN A 58 4.14 13.44 13.20
CA ASN A 58 5.18 14.45 13.01
C ASN A 58 4.58 15.80 12.58
N ALA A 59 4.01 16.52 13.54
CA ALA A 59 3.43 17.84 13.33
C ALA A 59 4.43 18.92 12.84
N GLU A 60 5.75 18.64 12.88
CA GLU A 60 6.79 19.55 12.35
C GLU A 60 6.72 19.74 10.81
N TYR A 61 6.02 18.86 10.08
CA TYR A 61 5.86 18.95 8.62
C TYR A 61 4.54 19.62 8.16
N LEU A 62 3.68 20.09 9.09
CA LEU A 62 2.43 20.78 8.76
C LEU A 62 2.60 22.27 8.43
N GLY A 63 3.84 22.77 8.38
CA GLY A 63 4.12 24.19 8.14
C GLY A 63 5.40 24.42 7.34
N TYR A 64 5.41 24.04 6.06
CA TYR A 64 6.25 24.65 5.01
C TYR A 64 5.59 24.54 3.65
#